data_AF-A0A8J4NP28-F1
#
_entry.id   AF-A0A8J4NP28-F1
#
_cell.length_a   1.000
_cell.length_b   1.000
_cell.length_c   1.000
_cell.angle_alpha   90.00
_cell.angle_beta   90.00
_cell.angle_gamma   90.00
#
_symmetry.space_group_name_H-M   'P 1'
#
loop_
_entity.id
_entity.type
_entity.pdbx_description
1 polymer ?
#
loop_
_entity_poly.entity_id
_entity_poly.type
_entity_poly.pdbx_seq_one_letter_code
_entity_poly.pdbx_strand_id
1 'polypeptide(L)'
;GILEREIEDVLQQLHQEQTQNPEETLFSQTLHQKNDRCIDQKEIDEEDVCPSCQEFLKKMLPITYCRYSCGNNVHIKCMKIWAVHQDELKNDSVVVSTLQR
;
A
#
# COMPACT_ATOMS: atom_id res chain seq x y z
N GLY A 1 11.06 -21.57 -16.29
CA GLY A 1 10.07 -20.78 -15.55
C GLY A 1 9.72 -21.55 -14.31
N ILE A 2 9.54 -20.89 -13.18
CA ILE A 2 8.98 -21.53 -11.98
C ILE A 2 7.58 -22.06 -12.31
N LEU A 3 7.27 -23.26 -11.85
CA LEU A 3 5.98 -23.89 -12.09
C LEU A 3 4.92 -23.15 -11.24
N GLU A 4 3.66 -23.07 -11.69
CA GLU A 4 2.58 -22.38 -10.96
C GLU A 4 2.47 -22.86 -9.50
N ARG A 5 2.72 -24.15 -9.25
CA ARG A 5 2.77 -24.73 -7.91
C ARG A 5 3.88 -24.16 -7.02
N GLU A 6 5.06 -23.90 -7.59
CA GLU A 6 6.17 -23.31 -6.83
C GLU A 6 5.86 -21.85 -6.45
N ILE A 7 5.09 -21.14 -7.28
CA ILE A 7 4.58 -19.80 -6.97
C ILE A 7 3.56 -19.89 -5.82
N GLU A 8 2.62 -20.84 -5.88
CA GLU A 8 1.61 -21.06 -4.85
C GLU A 8 2.24 -21.43 -3.50
N ASP A 9 3.24 -22.32 -3.51
CA ASP A 9 3.96 -22.75 -2.30
C ASP A 9 4.69 -21.57 -1.64
N VAL A 10 5.37 -20.73 -2.43
CA VAL A 10 6.04 -19.51 -1.92
C VAL A 10 5.03 -18.50 -1.36
N LEU A 11 3.90 -18.28 -2.04
CA LEU A 11 2.86 -17.38 -1.56
C LEU A 11 2.21 -17.89 -0.27
N GLN A 12 1.96 -19.19 -0.14
CA GLN A 12 1.42 -19.77 1.10
C GLN A 12 2.39 -19.64 2.27
N GLN A 13 3.69 -19.82 2.04
CA GLN A 13 4.70 -19.68 3.09
C GLN A 13 4.75 -18.23 3.62
N LEU A 14 4.65 -17.22 2.75
CA LEU A 14 4.61 -15.81 3.15
C LEU A 14 3.37 -15.47 3.99
N HIS A 15 2.19 -16.00 3.63
CA HIS A 15 0.97 -15.79 4.42
C HIS A 15 1.04 -16.47 5.81
N GLN A 16 1.71 -17.62 5.93
CA GLN A 16 1.91 -18.30 7.22
C GLN A 16 2.89 -17.54 8.13
N GLU A 17 3.90 -16.89 7.56
CA GLU A 17 4.84 -16.04 8.29
C GLU A 17 4.20 -14.70 8.71
N GLN A 18 3.33 -14.12 7.90
CA GLN A 18 2.56 -12.90 8.22
C GLN A 18 1.51 -13.12 9.32
N THR A 19 0.84 -14.26 9.33
CA THR A 19 -0.21 -14.55 10.34
C THR A 19 0.33 -14.79 11.75
N GLN A 20 1.65 -14.95 11.92
CA GLN A 20 2.30 -15.03 13.23
C GLN A 20 2.88 -13.69 13.73
N ASN A 21 2.75 -12.62 12.95
CA ASN A 21 3.22 -11.29 13.34
C ASN A 21 2.02 -10.32 13.37
N PRO A 22 1.64 -9.74 14.52
CA PRO A 22 0.52 -8.81 14.64
C PRO A 22 0.83 -7.42 14.03
N GLU A 23 1.32 -7.35 12.80
CA GLU A 23 1.69 -6.11 12.10
C GLU A 23 0.73 -5.74 10.95
N GLU A 24 -0.14 -6.66 10.50
CA GLU A 24 -1.12 -6.37 9.43
C GLU A 24 -2.28 -5.47 9.90
N THR A 25 -2.42 -5.26 11.21
CA THR A 25 -3.39 -4.30 11.77
C THR A 25 -2.89 -2.85 11.80
N LEU A 26 -1.64 -2.58 11.39
CA LEU A 26 -1.06 -1.24 11.50
C LEU A 26 -1.40 -0.30 10.33
N PHE A 27 -1.62 -0.84 9.12
CA PHE A 27 -1.80 -0.02 7.92
C PHE A 27 -3.22 0.54 7.78
N SER A 28 -4.23 -0.25 8.17
CA SER A 28 -5.63 0.19 8.15
C SER A 28 -5.99 1.09 9.34
N GLN A 29 -5.24 1.04 10.44
CA GLN A 29 -5.51 1.83 11.65
C GLN A 29 -4.78 3.19 11.70
N THR A 30 -3.80 3.44 10.82
CA THR A 30 -2.98 4.67 10.90
C THR A 30 -3.57 5.87 10.17
N LEU A 31 -4.64 5.72 9.37
CA LEU A 31 -5.30 6.84 8.69
C LEU A 31 -6.02 7.83 9.62
N HIS A 32 -6.15 7.51 10.92
CA HIS A 32 -6.83 8.38 11.90
C HIS A 32 -6.04 8.64 13.18
N GLN A 33 -4.73 8.37 13.20
CA GLN A 33 -3.87 8.93 14.23
C GLN A 33 -3.23 10.19 13.66
N LYS A 34 -3.65 11.33 14.19
CA LYS A 34 -2.99 12.63 14.04
C LYS A 34 -1.61 12.54 14.68
N ASN A 35 -0.71 11.80 14.05
CA ASN A 35 0.69 11.78 14.38
C ASN A 35 1.23 13.10 13.83
N ASP A 36 1.51 14.07 14.70
CA ASP A 36 2.14 15.36 14.36
C ASP A 36 3.57 15.22 13.80
N ARG A 37 4.01 13.98 13.53
CA ARG A 37 5.28 13.61 12.92
C ARG A 37 5.05 13.31 11.45
N CYS A 38 5.16 14.34 10.62
CA CYS A 38 5.29 14.20 9.18
C CYS A 38 6.68 13.62 8.86
N ILE A 39 6.72 12.61 8.00
CA ILE A 39 7.98 12.07 7.47
C ILE A 39 8.44 12.96 6.33
N ASP A 40 9.75 13.18 6.23
CA ASP A 40 10.36 13.95 5.16
C ASP A 40 10.28 13.22 3.81
N GLN A 41 10.14 14.00 2.74
CA GLN A 41 10.19 13.49 1.38
C GLN A 41 11.61 13.01 1.06
N LYS A 42 11.73 11.80 0.52
CA LYS A 42 13.01 11.31 0.00
C LYS A 42 13.41 12.07 -1.27
N GLU A 43 14.72 12.22 -1.47
CA GLU A 43 15.26 12.72 -2.73
C GLU A 43 14.84 11.80 -3.90
N ILE A 44 14.81 12.37 -5.11
CA ILE A 44 14.39 11.65 -6.34
C ILE A 44 15.58 11.54 -7.28
N ASP A 45 16.01 10.32 -7.58
CA ASP A 45 17.01 10.02 -8.60
C ASP A 45 16.37 9.82 -9.99
N GLU A 46 17.19 9.76 -11.05
CA GLU A 46 16.77 9.48 -12.43
C GLU A 46 16.12 8.09 -12.57
N GLU A 47 16.66 7.11 -11.85
CA GLU A 47 16.25 5.72 -11.91
C GLU A 47 15.10 5.38 -10.95
N ASP A 48 14.67 6.34 -10.11
CA ASP A 48 13.61 6.08 -9.15
C ASP A 48 12.27 5.80 -9.84
N VAL A 49 11.59 4.76 -9.35
CA VAL A 49 10.30 4.28 -9.86
C VAL A 49 9.19 4.49 -8.84
N CYS A 50 8.00 4.80 -9.35
CA CYS A 50 6.79 4.89 -8.53
C CYS A 50 6.43 3.49 -8.01
N PRO A 51 6.31 3.29 -6.68
CA PRO A 51 6.03 1.97 -6.11
C PRO A 51 4.63 1.43 -6.50
N SER A 52 3.72 2.29 -6.93
CA SER A 52 2.36 1.90 -7.31
C SER A 52 2.23 1.40 -8.75
N CYS A 53 2.98 1.97 -9.70
CA CYS A 53 2.87 1.62 -11.13
C CYS A 53 4.18 1.08 -11.74
N GLN A 54 5.28 1.07 -10.99
CA GLN A 54 6.61 0.64 -11.43
C GLN A 54 7.16 1.41 -12.64
N GLU A 55 6.64 2.61 -12.94
CA GLU A 55 7.19 3.52 -13.94
C GLU A 55 8.09 4.58 -13.30
N PHE A 56 9.08 5.07 -14.04
CA PHE A 56 9.99 6.11 -13.57
C PHE A 56 9.24 7.36 -13.11
N LEU A 57 9.65 7.89 -11.96
CA LEU A 57 9.06 9.07 -11.36
C LEU A 57 9.14 10.28 -12.30
N LYS A 58 10.31 10.52 -12.89
CA LYS A 58 10.54 11.68 -13.78
C LYS A 58 9.77 11.62 -15.11
N LYS A 59 9.23 10.46 -15.52
CA LYS A 59 8.45 10.35 -16.77
C LYS A 59 7.03 10.93 -16.67
N MET A 60 6.50 11.05 -15.45
CA MET A 60 5.15 11.56 -15.22
C MET A 60 5.15 12.56 -14.07
N LEU A 61 4.85 13.81 -14.38
CA LEU A 61 4.63 14.86 -13.40
C LEU A 61 3.13 15.18 -13.30
N PRO A 62 2.63 15.65 -12.15
CA PRO A 62 3.37 15.95 -10.93
C PRO A 62 3.53 14.75 -9.98
N ILE A 63 4.56 14.80 -9.13
CA ILE A 63 4.90 13.79 -8.11
C ILE A 63 4.47 14.30 -6.72
N THR A 64 4.02 13.39 -5.87
CA THR A 64 3.78 13.60 -4.43
C THR A 64 4.57 12.57 -3.62
N TYR A 65 4.46 12.59 -2.30
CA TYR A 65 5.12 11.60 -1.45
C TYR A 65 4.24 11.18 -0.28
N CYS A 66 4.55 10.02 0.30
CA CYS A 66 3.87 9.55 1.50
C CYS A 66 4.40 10.25 2.75
N ARG A 67 3.57 11.12 3.35
CA ARG A 67 3.89 11.89 4.56
C ARG A 67 3.77 11.10 5.87
N TYR A 68 3.11 9.95 5.83
CA TYR A 68 2.65 9.27 7.05
C TYR A 68 3.39 7.97 7.36
N SER A 69 4.00 7.31 6.36
CA SER A 69 4.64 6.00 6.57
C SER A 69 6.04 5.86 5.99
N CYS A 70 6.27 6.21 4.73
CA CYS A 70 7.51 5.80 4.05
C CYS A 70 8.35 6.90 3.40
N GLY A 71 7.84 8.14 3.26
CA GLY A 71 8.55 9.24 2.59
C GLY A 71 8.79 9.02 1.09
N ASN A 72 8.37 7.88 0.54
CA ASN A 72 8.58 7.52 -0.86
C ASN A 72 7.75 8.41 -1.78
N ASN A 73 8.34 8.69 -2.93
CA ASN A 73 7.74 9.45 -4.00
C ASN A 73 6.79 8.58 -4.83
N VAL A 74 5.65 9.16 -5.22
CA VAL A 74 4.57 8.49 -5.93
C VAL A 74 3.98 9.49 -6.94
N HIS A 75 3.61 9.04 -8.14
CA HIS A 75 2.88 9.92 -9.05
C HIS A 75 1.54 10.35 -8.43
N ILE A 76 1.14 11.61 -8.63
CA ILE A 76 -0.15 12.09 -8.09
C ILE A 76 -1.33 11.28 -8.62
N LYS A 77 -1.28 10.84 -9.89
CA LYS A 77 -2.31 9.97 -10.47
C LYS A 77 -2.44 8.66 -9.69
N CYS A 78 -1.32 8.01 -9.40
CA CYS A 78 -1.29 6.75 -8.65
C CYS A 78 -1.83 6.93 -7.23
N MET A 79 -1.43 8.01 -6.54
CA MET A 79 -1.93 8.31 -5.20
C MET A 79 -3.46 8.56 -5.19
N LYS A 80 -3.99 9.25 -6.21
CA LYS A 80 -5.44 9.45 -6.34
C LYS A 80 -6.20 8.15 -6.53
N ILE A 81 -5.72 7.27 -7.42
CA ILE A 81 -6.34 5.97 -7.66
C ILE A 81 -6.35 5.17 -6.36
N TRP A 82 -5.22 5.15 -5.63
CA TRP A 82 -5.15 4.47 -4.33
C TRP A 82 -6.16 5.01 -3.31
N ALA A 83 -6.31 6.34 -3.22
CA ALA A 83 -7.29 6.96 -2.33
C ALA A 83 -8.74 6.57 -2.67
N VAL A 84 -9.10 6.53 -3.96
CA VAL A 84 -10.44 6.10 -4.39
C VAL A 84 -10.70 4.65 -4.00
N HIS A 85 -9.74 3.74 -4.24
CA HIS A 85 -9.91 2.34 -3.88
C HIS A 85 -9.99 2.13 -2.36
N GLN A 86 -9.25 2.91 -1.57
CA GLN A 86 -9.36 2.90 -0.10
C GLN A 86 -10.77 3.31 0.36
N ASP A 87 -11.34 4.34 -0.24
CA ASP A 87 -12.70 4.77 0.07
C ASP A 87 -13.73 3.69 -0.28
N GLU A 88 -13.61 3.04 -1.43
CA GLU A 88 -14.45 1.91 -1.83
C GLU A 88 -14.37 0.74 -0.83
N LEU A 89 -13.17 0.31 -0.46
CA LEU A 89 -12.97 -0.75 0.54
C LEU A 89 -13.55 -0.41 1.92
N LYS A 90 -13.46 0.86 2.33
CA LYS A 90 -14.05 1.32 3.58
C LYS A 90 -15.58 1.22 3.54
N ASN A 91 -16.20 1.49 2.39
CA ASN A 91 -17.64 1.37 2.21
C ASN A 91 -18.10 -0.10 2.10
N ASP A 92 -17.28 -0.99 1.52
CA ASP A 92 -17.59 -2.42 1.39
C ASP A 92 -17.47 -3.18 2.72
N SER A 93 -16.75 -2.64 3.70
CA SER A 93 -16.61 -3.22 5.05
C SER A 93 -17.91 -3.26 5.88
N VAL A 94 -18.99 -2.64 5.41
CA VAL A 94 -20.30 -2.63 6.08
C VAL A 94 -21.12 -3.92 5.84
N VAL A 95 -20.65 -4.84 4.99
CA VAL A 95 -21.43 -6.01 4.56
C VAL A 95 -20.85 -7.38 4.95
N VAL A 96 -20.25 -7.52 6.14
CA VAL A 96 -19.98 -8.86 6.73
C VAL A 96 -20.19 -8.87 8.24
N SER A 97 -21.39 -8.52 8.73
CA SER A 97 -21.77 -8.85 10.11
C SER A 97 -23.28 -8.97 10.34
N THR A 98 -24.02 -9.57 9.42
CA THR A 98 -25.39 -10.04 9.71
C THR A 98 -25.74 -11.27 8.87
N LEU A 99 -25.25 -12.44 9.26
CA LEU A 99 -26.04 -13.68 9.26
C LEU A 99 -25.19 -14.83 9.85
N GLN A 100 -25.36 -15.08 11.15
CA GLN A 100 -25.11 -16.40 11.71
C GLN A 100 -26.26 -16.68 12.67
N ARG A 101 -27.21 -17.49 12.23
CA ARG A 101 -28.23 -18.11 13.04
C ARG A 101 -28.37 -19.56 12.61
#